data_AF-G7M510-F1
#
_entry.id   AF-G7M510-F1
#
_cell.length_a   1.000
_cell.length_b   1.000
_cell.length_c   1.000
_cell.angle_alpha   90.00
_cell.angle_beta   90.00
_cell.angle_gamma   90.00
#
_symmetry.space_group_name_H-M   'P 1'
#
loop_
_entity.id
_entity.type
_entity.pdbx_description
1 polymer ?
#
loop_
_entity_poly.entity_id
_entity_poly.type
_entity_poly.pdbx_seq_one_letter_code
_entity_poly.pdbx_strand_id
1 'polypeptide(L)'
;MLNRKISRILGPVLGSMAFALIIGVMELTPAYADDTAVNASVNNLTVAATTTSAGVTYAENKDYFVNINKSQVQNGIKVTVDKAVATKKDMEVILKIESDKPIDKVDHSNSIFEVTYGNYDNDFGRAISRQDNIDDKTMTVTLEKYNYDGEYSSKGDMRVDIVLANYKVNIGMDIPVDFTESFNNILDKDISGKIPGTNYNLNKLEADALGTRIGYTRPEGNGNKGKDENALWNSAILLKTGDRMYRMSRKGGYSEKDGVGTGNYEIGSLSYDKVKNEKNISLIPLICNLTPDEMNKLYEDKDENNVTKDLANNISYEKEFNFTDGTKGEIYNIERKDNTIKVYCAGQSEEESLLMACNINMHYENANGKVDSIYYDNKNVSFYKDANKAFGYILEFNNVEKDKPVALNIDKTIKQADKFKLEDEISLLK
;
A
#
# COMPACT_ATOMS: atom_id res chain seq x y z
N MET A 1 -32.60 -16.01 66.41
CA MET A 1 -31.36 -16.53 65.77
C MET A 1 -31.57 -16.44 64.26
N LEU A 2 -30.80 -15.62 63.52
CA LEU A 2 -29.50 -15.94 62.89
C LEU A 2 -29.60 -17.08 61.84
N ASN A 3 -29.02 -17.03 60.62
CA ASN A 3 -28.27 -15.97 59.91
C ASN A 3 -27.97 -16.38 58.43
N ARG A 4 -27.92 -15.43 57.46
CA ARG A 4 -27.01 -15.39 56.25
C ARG A 4 -27.10 -16.52 55.17
N LYS A 5 -26.65 -16.40 53.89
CA LYS A 5 -26.02 -15.33 53.06
C LYS A 5 -26.05 -15.66 51.52
N ILE A 6 -26.16 -14.61 50.69
CA ILE A 6 -25.48 -14.35 49.37
C ILE A 6 -25.76 -15.21 48.12
N SER A 7 -25.82 -14.51 46.97
CA SER A 7 -25.85 -15.00 45.59
C SER A 7 -24.81 -14.26 44.71
N ARG A 8 -24.69 -14.69 43.43
CA ARG A 8 -24.16 -13.98 42.21
C ARG A 8 -22.67 -14.03 41.80
N ILE A 9 -22.52 -14.16 40.47
CA ILE A 9 -21.46 -13.69 39.52
C ILE A 9 -20.26 -14.60 39.17
N LEU A 10 -20.21 -14.99 37.89
CA LEU A 10 -19.09 -14.96 36.90
C LEU A 10 -19.67 -15.40 35.52
N GLY A 11 -19.21 -14.95 34.34
CA GLY A 11 -18.36 -13.79 34.00
C GLY A 11 -17.43 -14.01 32.79
N PRO A 12 -17.85 -13.78 31.52
CA PRO A 12 -16.95 -13.85 30.36
C PRO A 12 -16.12 -12.57 30.22
N VAL A 13 -14.80 -12.70 30.15
CA VAL A 13 -13.86 -11.59 30.04
C VAL A 13 -13.71 -11.15 28.57
N LEU A 14 -14.52 -10.18 28.17
CA LEU A 14 -14.23 -9.33 27.01
C LEU A 14 -13.42 -8.12 27.50
N GLY A 15 -12.21 -7.96 26.96
CA GLY A 15 -11.31 -6.85 27.27
C GLY A 15 -11.72 -5.55 26.58
N SER A 16 -12.90 -5.01 26.92
CA SER A 16 -13.29 -3.67 26.49
C SER A 16 -12.43 -2.61 27.17
N MET A 17 -11.56 -1.93 26.41
CA MET A 17 -11.08 -0.62 26.86
C MET A 17 -12.25 0.35 26.83
N ALA A 18 -12.80 0.64 28.01
CA ALA A 18 -13.86 1.61 28.16
C ALA A 18 -13.32 3.02 27.86
N PHE A 19 -13.72 3.59 26.72
CA PHE A 19 -13.54 5.02 26.46
C PHE A 19 -14.30 5.82 27.53
N ALA A 20 -13.54 6.43 28.44
CA ALA A 20 -14.08 7.46 29.31
C ALA A 20 -14.28 8.74 28.50
N LEU A 21 -15.43 8.84 27.82
CA LEU A 21 -15.95 10.10 27.30
C LEU A 21 -16.20 11.03 28.50
N ILE A 22 -15.22 11.86 28.83
CA ILE A 22 -15.42 12.99 29.74
C ILE A 22 -16.26 14.01 28.99
N ILE A 23 -17.58 13.90 29.17
CA ILE A 23 -18.54 14.91 28.75
C ILE A 23 -18.30 16.14 29.63
N GLY A 24 -17.39 17.01 29.20
CA GLY A 24 -17.33 18.38 29.67
C GLY A 24 -18.65 19.06 29.30
N VAL A 25 -19.31 19.66 30.28
CA VAL A 25 -20.57 20.37 30.07
C VAL A 25 -20.32 21.52 29.10
N MET A 26 -20.85 21.42 27.88
CA MET A 26 -20.87 22.54 26.94
C MET A 26 -21.89 23.57 27.44
N GLU A 27 -21.38 24.64 28.05
CA GLU A 27 -22.14 25.89 28.09
C GLU A 27 -22.23 26.43 26.66
N LEU A 28 -23.45 26.43 26.11
CA LEU A 28 -23.77 27.01 24.82
C LEU A 28 -23.48 28.52 24.84
N THR A 29 -22.39 28.94 24.19
CA THR A 29 -22.18 30.34 23.81
C THR A 29 -22.44 30.52 22.31
N PRO A 30 -23.24 31.52 21.90
CA PRO A 30 -23.58 31.72 20.51
C PRO A 30 -22.40 32.31 19.73
N ALA A 31 -22.28 31.95 18.45
CA ALA A 31 -21.32 32.55 17.55
C ALA A 31 -21.59 34.06 17.37
N TYR A 32 -20.56 34.90 17.53
CA TYR A 32 -20.45 36.20 16.87
C TYR A 32 -18.99 36.59 16.64
N ALA A 33 -18.79 37.55 15.75
CA ALA A 33 -17.51 37.93 15.17
C ALA A 33 -16.68 38.90 16.06
N ASP A 34 -15.44 39.06 15.64
CA ASP A 34 -14.42 40.08 15.94
C ASP A 34 -14.90 41.34 16.71
N ASP A 35 -14.32 41.58 17.89
CA ASP A 35 -13.53 42.81 18.15
C ASP A 35 -12.68 42.67 19.45
N THR A 36 -11.85 43.68 19.71
CA THR A 36 -10.65 43.69 20.57
C THR A 36 -10.85 43.87 22.09
N ALA A 37 -9.76 43.54 22.84
CA ALA A 37 -9.31 44.12 24.13
C ALA A 37 -9.36 43.28 25.45
N VAL A 38 -8.22 42.61 25.73
CA VAL A 38 -7.46 42.57 27.01
C VAL A 38 -8.20 42.75 28.36
N ASN A 39 -8.30 41.67 29.17
CA ASN A 39 -7.58 41.56 30.45
C ASN A 39 -7.68 40.19 31.17
N ALA A 40 -6.65 39.92 31.97
CA ALA A 40 -6.42 38.91 33.04
C ALA A 40 -7.66 38.26 33.75
N SER A 41 -7.60 37.06 34.35
CA SER A 41 -6.55 36.01 34.49
C SER A 41 -7.08 34.83 35.31
N VAL A 42 -6.78 33.57 34.95
CA VAL A 42 -6.74 32.44 35.90
C VAL A 42 -5.63 31.46 35.50
N ASN A 43 -4.77 31.08 36.44
CA ASN A 43 -3.73 30.09 36.23
C ASN A 43 -4.32 28.67 36.10
N ASN A 44 -4.11 28.02 34.97
CA ASN A 44 -4.00 26.57 34.87
C ASN A 44 -2.95 26.22 33.82
N LEU A 45 -2.04 25.30 34.16
CA LEU A 45 -0.98 24.82 33.27
C LEU A 45 -1.54 23.87 32.21
N THR A 46 -2.25 24.43 31.23
CA THR A 46 -2.46 23.80 29.93
C THR A 46 -1.40 24.33 28.98
N VAL A 47 -0.57 23.44 28.44
CA VAL A 47 0.30 23.79 27.31
C VAL A 47 -0.64 24.03 26.13
N ALA A 48 -0.88 25.29 25.80
CA ALA A 48 -1.80 25.67 24.73
C ALA A 48 -1.28 25.07 23.41
N ALA A 49 -2.08 24.18 22.82
CA ALA A 49 -1.81 23.65 21.49
C ALA A 49 -1.91 24.81 20.49
N THR A 50 -0.77 25.29 20.01
CA THR A 50 -0.69 26.34 18.99
C THR A 50 -1.02 25.74 17.63
N THR A 51 -2.28 25.89 17.21
CA THR A 51 -2.73 25.59 15.85
C THR A 51 -2.21 26.66 14.89
N THR A 52 -1.42 26.24 13.90
CA THR A 52 -1.08 27.11 12.76
C THR A 52 -1.91 26.68 11.55
N SER A 53 -2.84 27.53 11.15
CA SER A 53 -3.61 27.36 9.92
C SER A 53 -2.81 27.87 8.72
N ALA A 54 -2.01 26.98 8.10
CA ALA A 54 -1.66 27.19 6.71
C ALA A 54 -2.94 27.06 5.86
N GLY A 55 -3.08 27.89 4.83
CA GLY A 55 -4.18 27.73 3.88
C GLY A 55 -3.99 26.46 3.06
N VAL A 56 -5.07 25.71 2.83
CA VAL A 56 -5.08 24.59 1.90
C VAL A 56 -4.72 25.11 0.50
N THR A 57 -3.70 24.52 -0.12
CA THR A 57 -3.20 24.93 -1.45
C THR A 57 -3.16 23.74 -2.40
N TYR A 58 -3.67 23.95 -3.60
CA TYR A 58 -3.70 22.94 -4.66
C TYR A 58 -2.40 23.08 -5.46
N ALA A 59 -1.61 22.01 -5.58
CA ALA A 59 -0.41 22.03 -6.41
C ALA A 59 -0.79 21.86 -7.88
N GLU A 60 -0.07 22.53 -8.79
CA GLU A 60 -0.18 22.31 -10.24
C GLU A 60 0.43 20.96 -10.71
N ASN A 61 0.78 20.06 -9.78
CA ASN A 61 1.35 18.75 -10.08
C ASN A 61 0.25 17.70 -10.26
N LYS A 62 0.44 16.83 -11.27
CA LYS A 62 -0.49 15.77 -11.72
C LYS A 62 -0.71 14.60 -10.74
N ASP A 63 -0.36 14.80 -9.48
CA ASP A 63 -0.41 13.77 -8.44
C ASP A 63 -1.70 13.85 -7.62
N TYR A 64 -2.61 14.79 -7.97
CA TYR A 64 -3.95 14.98 -7.38
C TYR A 64 -4.02 15.28 -5.87
N PHE A 65 -2.88 15.39 -5.21
CA PHE A 65 -2.80 15.74 -3.79
C PHE A 65 -3.22 17.20 -3.53
N VAL A 66 -4.16 17.35 -2.61
CA VAL A 66 -4.48 18.61 -1.95
C VAL A 66 -3.42 18.83 -0.86
N ASN A 67 -2.63 19.90 -0.93
CA ASN A 67 -1.67 20.22 0.13
C ASN A 67 -2.39 20.92 1.27
N ILE A 68 -2.30 20.33 2.46
CA ILE A 68 -3.05 20.76 3.64
C ILE A 68 -2.14 21.58 4.54
N ASN A 69 -0.90 21.13 4.77
CA ASN A 69 0.11 21.77 5.64
C ASN A 69 -0.40 22.19 7.04
N LYS A 70 -1.46 21.57 7.54
CA LYS A 70 -2.06 21.91 8.84
C LYS A 70 -1.26 21.22 9.93
N SER A 71 -0.75 21.99 10.90
CA SER A 71 0.05 21.44 11.98
C SER A 71 -0.45 21.78 13.38
N GLN A 72 -0.19 20.87 14.31
CA GLN A 72 -0.35 21.05 15.75
C GLN A 72 0.92 20.59 16.47
N VAL A 73 1.26 21.25 17.57
CA VAL A 73 2.39 20.88 18.43
C VAL A 73 1.87 20.49 19.81
N GLN A 74 2.29 19.34 20.31
CA GLN A 74 1.99 18.88 21.67
C GLN A 74 3.21 18.17 22.26
N ASN A 75 3.57 18.54 23.50
CA ASN A 75 4.68 17.93 24.26
C ASN A 75 6.04 17.87 23.52
N GLY A 76 6.30 18.82 22.62
CA GLY A 76 7.53 18.90 21.83
C GLY A 76 7.53 18.07 20.54
N ILE A 77 6.43 17.38 20.25
CA ILE A 77 6.18 16.73 18.96
C ILE A 77 5.30 17.64 18.11
N LYS A 78 5.77 18.00 16.92
CA LYS A 78 4.98 18.65 15.88
C LYS A 78 4.42 17.58 14.95
N VAL A 79 3.12 17.63 14.73
CA VAL A 79 2.42 16.75 13.79
C VAL A 79 1.76 17.62 12.72
N THR A 80 2.02 17.29 11.45
CA THR A 80 1.54 18.02 10.28
C THR A 80 0.78 17.05 9.38
N VAL A 81 -0.46 17.37 9.01
CA VAL A 81 -1.09 16.77 7.82
C VAL A 81 -0.52 17.51 6.62
N ASP A 82 0.40 16.86 5.90
CA ASP A 82 1.13 17.46 4.79
C ASP A 82 0.20 17.62 3.59
N LYS A 83 -0.34 16.49 3.12
CA LYS A 83 -1.21 16.42 1.95
C LYS A 83 -2.14 15.19 2.01
N ALA A 84 -3.24 15.26 1.26
CA ALA A 84 -4.17 14.14 1.09
C ALA A 84 -4.71 14.07 -0.33
N VAL A 85 -5.14 12.88 -0.74
CA VAL A 85 -5.91 12.65 -1.96
C VAL A 85 -7.00 11.63 -1.64
N ALA A 86 -8.18 11.79 -2.26
CA ALA A 86 -9.21 10.77 -2.22
C ALA A 86 -9.85 10.60 -3.61
N THR A 87 -10.35 9.40 -3.86
CA THR A 87 -11.16 9.05 -5.02
C THR A 87 -12.51 8.55 -4.50
N LYS A 88 -13.38 8.04 -5.37
CA LYS A 88 -14.64 7.42 -4.95
C LYS A 88 -14.44 6.29 -3.93
N LYS A 89 -13.34 5.53 -4.04
CA LYS A 89 -13.13 4.28 -3.30
C LYS A 89 -11.93 4.31 -2.34
N ASP A 90 -10.92 5.12 -2.60
CA ASP A 90 -9.68 5.12 -1.83
C ASP A 90 -9.36 6.51 -1.28
N MET A 91 -8.66 6.55 -0.16
CA MET A 91 -8.09 7.77 0.42
C MET A 91 -6.67 7.51 0.88
N GLU A 92 -5.77 8.43 0.58
CA GLU A 92 -4.39 8.46 1.07
C GLU A 92 -4.11 9.80 1.77
N VAL A 93 -3.63 9.75 3.01
CA VAL A 93 -3.22 10.94 3.78
C VAL A 93 -1.78 10.77 4.24
N ILE A 94 -0.95 11.78 3.95
CA ILE A 94 0.45 11.80 4.35
C ILE A 94 0.64 12.77 5.51
N LEU A 95 1.21 12.23 6.58
CA LEU A 95 1.50 12.94 7.83
C LEU A 95 3.02 13.08 7.96
N LYS A 96 3.47 14.22 8.48
CA LYS A 96 4.85 14.44 8.91
C LYS A 96 4.88 14.69 10.41
N ILE A 97 5.69 13.92 11.13
CA ILE A 97 5.89 14.03 12.58
C ILE A 97 7.35 14.41 12.82
N GLU A 98 7.56 15.49 13.56
CA GLU A 98 8.85 16.15 13.77
C GLU A 98 9.07 16.42 15.26
N SER A 99 10.32 16.30 15.72
CA SER A 99 10.70 16.53 17.12
C SER A 99 12.12 17.09 17.23
N ASP A 100 12.39 17.98 18.18
CA ASP A 100 13.76 18.45 18.46
C ASP A 100 14.66 17.32 19.01
N LYS A 101 14.04 16.32 19.65
CA LYS A 101 14.66 15.14 20.26
C LYS A 101 14.41 13.90 19.41
N PRO A 102 15.29 12.88 19.47
CA PRO A 102 15.06 11.64 18.76
C PRO A 102 13.71 10.99 19.12
N ILE A 103 13.03 10.46 18.10
CA ILE A 103 11.80 9.69 18.18
C ILE A 103 12.20 8.21 18.12
N ASP A 104 12.06 7.49 19.23
CA ASP A 104 12.14 6.04 19.26
C ASP A 104 11.09 5.45 18.29
N LYS A 105 11.45 4.35 17.58
CA LYS A 105 10.57 3.66 16.63
C LYS A 105 9.16 3.47 17.23
N VAL A 106 8.18 4.08 16.57
CA VAL A 106 6.80 4.11 17.06
C VAL A 106 6.13 2.75 16.82
N ASP A 107 5.91 2.01 17.91
CA ASP A 107 5.20 0.74 17.89
C ASP A 107 3.68 0.96 17.75
N HIS A 108 3.03 0.19 16.87
CA HIS A 108 1.57 0.12 16.73
C HIS A 108 0.86 -0.31 18.03
N SER A 109 1.56 -0.93 18.99
CA SER A 109 1.00 -1.25 20.31
C SER A 109 0.71 -0.01 21.19
N ASN A 110 1.39 1.12 20.93
CA ASN A 110 1.32 2.34 21.74
C ASN A 110 1.01 3.61 20.91
N SER A 111 0.55 3.42 19.67
CA SER A 111 0.20 4.49 18.75
C SER A 111 -1.13 4.23 18.05
N ILE A 112 -1.85 5.31 17.73
CA ILE A 112 -3.06 5.28 16.91
C ILE A 112 -2.88 6.36 15.85
N PHE A 113 -3.16 6.00 14.60
CA PHE A 113 -3.27 6.92 13.48
C PHE A 113 -4.55 6.54 12.75
N GLU A 114 -5.56 7.42 12.77
CA GLU A 114 -6.86 7.20 12.16
C GLU A 114 -7.22 8.39 11.28
N VAL A 115 -7.92 8.12 10.18
CA VAL A 115 -8.53 9.13 9.30
C VAL A 115 -10.00 8.79 9.10
N THR A 116 -10.87 9.76 9.37
CA THR A 116 -12.32 9.66 9.18
C THR A 116 -12.79 10.74 8.20
N TYR A 117 -13.88 10.49 7.48
CA TYR A 117 -14.35 11.38 6.42
C TYR A 117 -15.88 11.50 6.35
N GLY A 118 -16.40 12.66 6.74
CA GLY A 118 -17.84 12.91 6.85
C GLY A 118 -18.57 11.90 7.76
N ASN A 119 -19.86 11.72 7.52
CA ASN A 119 -20.72 10.82 8.32
C ASN A 119 -20.70 9.35 7.85
N TYR A 120 -19.85 9.01 6.89
CA TYR A 120 -19.98 7.74 6.15
C TYR A 120 -19.34 6.54 6.85
N ASP A 121 -18.43 6.78 7.80
CA ASP A 121 -17.42 5.82 8.30
C ASP A 121 -17.94 4.57 9.06
N ASN A 122 -19.26 4.35 9.14
CA ASN A 122 -19.87 3.31 9.97
C ASN A 122 -19.70 1.87 9.44
N ASP A 123 -19.40 1.70 8.15
CA ASP A 123 -19.18 0.39 7.49
C ASP A 123 -17.80 0.32 6.78
N PHE A 124 -16.86 1.20 7.15
CA PHE A 124 -15.61 1.40 6.41
C PHE A 124 -14.45 0.56 6.94
N GLY A 125 -13.51 0.22 6.05
CA GLY A 125 -12.30 -0.53 6.42
C GLY A 125 -11.40 0.28 7.38
N ARG A 126 -10.77 -0.40 8.34
CA ARG A 126 -9.76 0.19 9.23
C ARG A 126 -8.64 0.84 8.41
N ALA A 127 -8.24 2.06 8.75
CA ALA A 127 -7.09 2.71 8.13
C ALA A 127 -5.82 1.87 8.31
N ILE A 128 -5.10 1.64 7.20
CA ILE A 128 -3.77 1.02 7.21
C ILE A 128 -2.76 2.15 7.39
N SER A 129 -1.87 2.03 8.38
CA SER A 129 -0.78 2.99 8.59
C SER A 129 0.56 2.37 8.22
N ARG A 130 1.26 3.01 7.28
CA ARG A 130 2.68 2.75 7.00
C ARG A 130 3.51 3.87 7.62
N GLN A 131 4.63 3.52 8.24
CA GLN A 131 5.53 4.46 8.89
C GLN A 131 6.93 4.32 8.29
N ASP A 132 7.49 5.43 7.80
CA ASP A 132 8.86 5.48 7.28
C ASP A 132 9.62 6.59 8.04
N ASN A 133 10.79 6.26 8.60
CA ASN A 133 11.62 7.23 9.32
C ASN A 133 12.57 7.89 8.32
N ILE A 134 12.55 9.22 8.24
CA ILE A 134 13.47 10.00 7.39
C ILE A 134 14.83 10.13 8.09
N ASP A 135 14.79 10.44 9.38
CA ASP A 135 15.96 10.54 10.27
C ASP A 135 15.55 10.15 11.70
N ASP A 136 16.40 10.38 12.69
CA ASP A 136 16.11 10.05 14.09
C ASP A 136 15.04 10.94 14.73
N LYS A 137 14.62 12.03 14.07
CA LYS A 137 13.73 13.08 14.58
C LYS A 137 12.48 13.31 13.75
N THR A 138 12.45 12.75 12.55
CA THR A 138 11.46 12.99 11.52
C THR A 138 10.95 11.66 10.96
N MET A 139 9.65 11.44 11.05
CA MET A 139 8.97 10.31 10.43
C MET A 139 7.80 10.77 9.57
N THR A 140 7.56 10.04 8.49
CA THR A 140 6.34 10.14 7.68
C THR A 140 5.41 8.99 8.00
N VAL A 141 4.11 9.27 8.10
CA VAL A 141 3.07 8.25 8.24
C VAL A 141 2.10 8.40 7.09
N THR A 142 1.96 7.35 6.28
CA THR A 142 0.95 7.27 5.22
C THR A 142 -0.23 6.48 5.75
N LEU A 143 -1.42 7.09 5.69
CA LEU A 143 -2.70 6.47 6.02
C LEU A 143 -3.45 6.14 4.74
N GLU A 144 -3.74 4.86 4.52
CA GLU A 144 -4.51 4.36 3.39
C GLU A 144 -5.85 3.80 3.87
N LYS A 145 -6.97 4.21 3.25
CA LYS A 145 -8.32 3.75 3.62
C LYS A 145 -9.17 3.44 2.39
N TYR A 146 -9.70 2.22 2.33
CA TYR A 146 -10.55 1.74 1.23
C TYR A 146 -12.01 1.58 1.67
N ASN A 147 -12.92 2.02 0.81
CA ASN A 147 -14.36 1.96 0.99
C ASN A 147 -14.95 0.77 0.20
N TYR A 148 -15.28 -0.31 0.89
CA TYR A 148 -15.87 -1.50 0.28
C TYR A 148 -17.29 -1.21 -0.22
N ASP A 149 -18.18 -0.77 0.67
CA ASP A 149 -19.64 -0.81 0.45
C ASP A 149 -20.30 0.53 0.04
N GLY A 150 -19.52 1.59 -0.19
CA GLY A 150 -20.04 2.89 -0.64
C GLY A 150 -19.09 3.65 -1.57
N GLU A 151 -19.34 4.96 -1.73
CA GLU A 151 -18.38 5.90 -2.30
C GLU A 151 -18.14 7.07 -1.32
N TYR A 152 -16.92 7.60 -1.27
CA TYR A 152 -16.64 8.88 -0.61
C TYR A 152 -17.34 10.03 -1.37
N SER A 153 -17.54 11.17 -0.70
CA SER A 153 -17.94 12.42 -1.38
C SER A 153 -16.71 13.17 -1.89
N SER A 154 -16.83 13.92 -2.98
CA SER A 154 -15.70 14.70 -3.52
C SER A 154 -15.34 15.93 -2.69
N LYS A 155 -16.21 16.35 -1.76
CA LYS A 155 -15.97 17.44 -0.81
C LYS A 155 -16.52 17.05 0.55
N GLY A 156 -15.87 17.52 1.61
CA GLY A 156 -16.26 17.22 2.98
C GLY A 156 -15.15 17.51 3.98
N ASP A 157 -15.44 17.23 5.24
CA ASP A 157 -14.50 17.39 6.34
C ASP A 157 -13.79 16.06 6.60
N MET A 158 -12.47 16.08 6.43
CA MET A 158 -11.57 15.00 6.82
C MET A 158 -11.09 15.25 8.25
N ARG A 159 -11.14 14.24 9.11
CA ARG A 159 -10.59 14.33 10.45
C ARG A 159 -9.46 13.33 10.62
N VAL A 160 -8.31 13.81 11.10
CA VAL A 160 -7.13 12.99 11.41
C VAL A 160 -6.92 12.99 12.92
N ASP A 161 -6.92 11.80 13.52
CA ASP A 161 -6.69 11.58 14.95
C ASP A 161 -5.40 10.78 15.18
N ILE A 162 -4.52 11.31 16.04
CA ILE A 162 -3.15 10.81 16.23
C ILE A 162 -2.84 10.74 17.72
N VAL A 163 -2.59 9.53 18.21
CA VAL A 163 -2.17 9.26 19.58
C VAL A 163 -0.79 8.64 19.58
N LEU A 164 0.15 9.22 20.33
CA LEU A 164 1.48 8.65 20.58
C LEU A 164 1.68 8.58 22.10
N ALA A 165 1.33 7.45 22.71
CA ALA A 165 1.21 7.34 24.17
C ALA A 165 2.53 7.63 24.91
N ASN A 166 3.66 7.15 24.38
CA ASN A 166 5.00 7.37 24.94
C ASN A 166 5.38 8.86 25.02
N TYR A 167 4.90 9.66 24.06
CA TYR A 167 5.14 11.11 23.99
C TYR A 167 3.98 11.93 24.60
N LYS A 168 2.96 11.24 25.12
CA LYS A 168 1.71 11.82 25.65
C LYS A 168 1.00 12.72 24.62
N VAL A 169 1.12 12.39 23.33
CA VAL A 169 0.44 13.11 22.24
C VAL A 169 -0.93 12.50 22.02
N ASN A 170 -1.94 13.36 21.89
CA ASN A 170 -3.31 13.05 21.48
C ASN A 170 -3.84 14.30 20.75
N ILE A 171 -3.70 14.28 19.42
CA ILE A 171 -4.02 15.38 18.51
C ILE A 171 -5.17 14.96 17.61
N GLY A 172 -6.20 15.80 17.52
CA GLY A 172 -7.26 15.70 16.53
C GLY A 172 -7.26 16.93 15.61
N MET A 173 -7.38 16.71 14.30
CA MET A 173 -7.36 17.76 13.28
C MET A 173 -8.50 17.59 12.27
N ASP A 174 -9.54 18.41 12.38
CA ASP A 174 -10.61 18.53 11.39
C ASP A 174 -10.17 19.46 10.25
N ILE A 175 -10.32 19.04 9.00
CA ILE A 175 -9.74 19.65 7.80
C ILE A 175 -10.78 19.62 6.67
N PRO A 176 -11.36 20.76 6.26
CA PRO A 176 -12.19 20.83 5.06
C PRO A 176 -11.33 20.62 3.81
N VAL A 177 -11.76 19.74 2.92
CA VAL A 177 -11.02 19.37 1.69
C VAL A 177 -11.94 19.27 0.47
N ASP A 178 -11.36 19.53 -0.70
CA ASP A 178 -12.02 19.44 -2.01
C ASP A 178 -11.19 18.55 -2.93
N PHE A 179 -11.65 17.32 -3.14
CA PHE A 179 -11.06 16.30 -4.00
C PHE A 179 -11.77 16.23 -5.37
N THR A 180 -12.49 17.27 -5.79
CA THR A 180 -13.28 17.25 -7.05
C THR A 180 -12.44 16.88 -8.29
N GLU A 181 -11.15 17.24 -8.31
CA GLU A 181 -10.28 16.93 -9.45
C GLU A 181 -9.96 15.43 -9.60
N SER A 182 -9.59 14.75 -8.51
CA SER A 182 -9.35 13.30 -8.51
C SER A 182 -10.63 12.48 -8.71
N PHE A 183 -11.79 13.03 -8.35
CA PHE A 183 -13.10 12.40 -8.58
C PHE A 183 -13.57 12.49 -10.03
N ASN A 184 -13.19 13.54 -10.76
CA ASN A 184 -13.56 13.71 -12.17
C ASN A 184 -12.67 12.89 -13.13
N ASN A 185 -11.43 12.62 -12.73
CA ASN A 185 -10.42 11.94 -13.53
C ASN A 185 -10.42 10.43 -13.26
N ILE A 186 -11.49 9.77 -13.73
CA ILE A 186 -11.70 8.33 -13.60
C ILE A 186 -11.90 7.64 -14.95
N LEU A 187 -11.37 6.44 -15.06
CA LEU A 187 -11.75 5.41 -16.03
C LEU A 187 -12.59 4.40 -15.26
N ASP A 188 -13.83 4.18 -15.70
CA ASP A 188 -14.70 3.14 -15.16
C ASP A 188 -15.32 2.40 -16.36
N LYS A 189 -15.04 1.10 -16.47
CA LYS A 189 -15.55 0.25 -17.55
C LYS A 189 -15.90 -1.14 -17.04
N ASP A 190 -17.12 -1.56 -17.32
CA ASP A 190 -17.48 -2.98 -17.27
C ASP A 190 -16.65 -3.76 -18.31
N ILE A 191 -16.09 -4.89 -17.88
CA ILE A 191 -15.35 -5.82 -18.74
C ILE A 191 -15.90 -7.23 -18.54
N SER A 192 -15.67 -8.11 -19.51
CA SER A 192 -16.09 -9.50 -19.39
C SER A 192 -15.10 -10.41 -20.10
N GLY A 193 -14.50 -11.31 -19.31
CA GLY A 193 -13.55 -12.31 -19.75
C GLY A 193 -13.29 -13.31 -18.63
N LYS A 194 -12.89 -14.53 -18.99
CA LYS A 194 -12.42 -15.52 -18.02
C LYS A 194 -10.90 -15.42 -17.93
N ILE A 195 -10.32 -15.52 -16.72
CA ILE A 195 -8.88 -15.69 -16.58
C ILE A 195 -8.53 -17.15 -16.89
N PRO A 196 -7.77 -17.47 -17.97
CA PRO A 196 -7.38 -18.84 -18.28
C PRO A 196 -6.53 -19.46 -17.15
N GLY A 197 -6.47 -20.79 -17.10
CA GLY A 197 -5.91 -21.53 -15.94
C GLY A 197 -6.76 -21.49 -14.67
N THR A 198 -7.80 -20.65 -14.58
CA THR A 198 -8.60 -20.45 -13.37
C THR A 198 -10.11 -20.71 -13.57
N ASN A 199 -10.90 -20.53 -12.51
CA ASN A 199 -12.36 -20.41 -12.55
C ASN A 199 -12.86 -18.97 -12.29
N TYR A 200 -12.00 -17.95 -12.43
CA TYR A 200 -12.31 -16.55 -12.12
C TYR A 200 -12.72 -15.79 -13.39
N ASN A 201 -13.67 -14.85 -13.24
CA ASN A 201 -14.14 -14.00 -14.33
C ASN A 201 -13.87 -12.53 -14.01
N LEU A 202 -13.32 -11.80 -14.96
CA LEU A 202 -13.14 -10.36 -14.91
C LEU A 202 -14.50 -9.66 -15.05
N ASN A 203 -14.74 -8.61 -14.25
CA ASN A 203 -16.00 -7.86 -14.26
C ASN A 203 -15.82 -6.35 -14.46
N LYS A 204 -14.73 -5.75 -13.97
CA LYS A 204 -14.56 -4.29 -13.98
C LYS A 204 -13.10 -3.87 -14.18
N LEU A 205 -12.88 -2.79 -14.93
CA LEU A 205 -11.62 -2.06 -15.03
C LEU A 205 -11.85 -0.63 -14.53
N GLU A 206 -11.19 -0.27 -13.46
CA GLU A 206 -11.23 1.06 -12.86
C GLU A 206 -9.83 1.67 -12.85
N ALA A 207 -9.67 2.94 -13.16
CA ALA A 207 -8.43 3.67 -12.89
C ALA A 207 -8.73 5.09 -12.43
N ASP A 208 -8.06 5.53 -11.37
CA ASP A 208 -8.27 6.82 -10.70
C ASP A 208 -6.92 7.47 -10.37
N ALA A 209 -6.92 8.51 -9.53
CA ALA A 209 -5.70 9.18 -9.08
C ALA A 209 -4.72 8.27 -8.32
N LEU A 210 -5.22 7.21 -7.65
CA LEU A 210 -4.47 6.34 -6.73
C LEU A 210 -4.06 5.00 -7.36
N GLY A 211 -4.53 4.67 -8.57
CA GLY A 211 -4.03 3.53 -9.33
C GLY A 211 -5.02 2.96 -10.33
N THR A 212 -4.75 1.73 -10.78
CA THR A 212 -5.67 0.92 -11.61
C THR A 212 -6.09 -0.33 -10.83
N ARG A 213 -7.37 -0.68 -10.89
CA ARG A 213 -7.98 -1.88 -10.31
C ARG A 213 -8.69 -2.70 -11.37
N ILE A 214 -8.61 -4.01 -11.26
CA ILE A 214 -9.36 -4.96 -12.06
C ILE A 214 -10.13 -5.89 -11.12
N GLY A 215 -11.45 -5.76 -11.17
CA GLY A 215 -12.37 -6.58 -10.41
C GLY A 215 -12.57 -7.96 -11.03
N TYR A 216 -12.70 -8.97 -10.18
CA TYR A 216 -13.04 -10.33 -10.57
C TYR A 216 -14.11 -10.94 -9.67
N THR A 217 -14.85 -11.90 -10.23
CA THR A 217 -15.70 -12.85 -9.50
C THR A 217 -15.07 -14.24 -9.51
N ARG A 218 -15.40 -15.04 -8.50
CA ARG A 218 -15.00 -16.44 -8.34
C ARG A 218 -16.13 -17.25 -7.70
N PRO A 219 -16.24 -18.56 -7.94
CA PRO A 219 -17.13 -19.42 -7.16
C PRO A 219 -16.78 -19.33 -5.67
N GLU A 220 -17.78 -19.39 -4.78
CA GLU A 220 -17.53 -19.46 -3.35
C GLU A 220 -16.65 -20.67 -3.01
N GLY A 221 -15.61 -20.42 -2.22
CA GLY A 221 -14.79 -21.48 -1.68
C GLY A 221 -15.57 -22.24 -0.62
N ASN A 222 -15.86 -23.53 -0.85
CA ASN A 222 -16.19 -24.44 0.24
C ASN A 222 -15.12 -24.27 1.32
N GLY A 223 -15.52 -23.88 2.55
CA GLY A 223 -14.64 -23.40 3.63
C GLY A 223 -13.62 -24.38 4.22
N ASN A 224 -13.18 -25.37 3.45
CA ASN A 224 -12.18 -26.40 3.74
C ASN A 224 -11.17 -26.60 2.57
N LYS A 225 -11.01 -25.64 1.66
CA LYS A 225 -10.12 -25.74 0.48
C LYS A 225 -9.01 -24.69 0.40
N GLY A 226 -8.15 -24.66 1.42
CA GLY A 226 -6.84 -23.96 1.37
C GLY A 226 -5.82 -24.62 0.42
N LYS A 227 -6.22 -25.06 -0.78
CA LYS A 227 -5.35 -25.61 -1.84
C LYS A 227 -5.54 -24.85 -3.15
N ASP A 228 -6.78 -24.72 -3.62
CA ASP A 228 -7.12 -24.04 -4.87
C ASP A 228 -6.94 -22.50 -4.75
N GLU A 229 -7.18 -21.91 -3.57
CA GLU A 229 -6.94 -20.47 -3.35
C GLU A 229 -5.45 -20.10 -3.31
N ASN A 230 -4.61 -20.96 -2.71
CA ASN A 230 -3.20 -20.66 -2.42
C ASN A 230 -2.32 -20.66 -3.68
N ALA A 231 -2.64 -21.49 -4.68
CA ALA A 231 -1.99 -21.44 -5.99
C ALA A 231 -2.07 -20.03 -6.61
N LEU A 232 -3.24 -19.36 -6.49
CA LEU A 232 -3.46 -18.02 -7.00
C LEU A 232 -2.86 -16.89 -6.15
N TRP A 233 -2.46 -17.14 -4.90
CA TRP A 233 -1.64 -16.18 -4.14
C TRP A 233 -0.21 -16.08 -4.71
N ASN A 234 0.31 -17.18 -5.26
CA ASN A 234 1.66 -17.27 -5.81
C ASN A 234 1.73 -16.98 -7.32
N SER A 235 0.58 -16.93 -8.01
CA SER A 235 0.48 -16.51 -9.41
C SER A 235 0.77 -15.01 -9.59
N ALA A 236 1.29 -14.63 -10.76
CA ALA A 236 1.44 -13.23 -11.14
C ALA A 236 0.39 -12.86 -12.20
N ILE A 237 -0.41 -11.83 -11.93
CA ILE A 237 -1.31 -11.22 -12.92
C ILE A 237 -0.66 -9.92 -13.39
N LEU A 238 -0.36 -9.85 -14.68
CA LEU A 238 0.37 -8.73 -15.27
C LEU A 238 -0.60 -7.87 -16.08
N LEU A 239 -0.70 -6.59 -15.75
CA LEU A 239 -1.43 -5.60 -16.54
C LEU A 239 -0.48 -4.99 -17.57
N LYS A 240 -0.84 -5.10 -18.83
CA LYS A 240 -0.10 -4.56 -19.97
C LYS A 240 -0.84 -3.34 -20.53
N THR A 241 -0.11 -2.26 -20.75
CA THR A 241 -0.60 -1.01 -21.35
C THR A 241 0.39 -0.55 -22.40
N GLY A 242 0.02 -0.68 -23.68
CA GLY A 242 0.97 -0.53 -24.78
C GLY A 242 2.09 -1.56 -24.67
N ASP A 243 3.35 -1.08 -24.64
CA ASP A 243 4.54 -1.94 -24.55
C ASP A 243 4.97 -2.24 -23.09
N ARG A 244 4.39 -1.55 -22.10
CA ARG A 244 4.73 -1.70 -20.68
C ARG A 244 3.83 -2.68 -19.95
N MET A 245 4.39 -3.38 -18.99
CA MET A 245 3.74 -4.34 -18.11
C MET A 245 4.01 -3.99 -16.64
N TYR A 246 3.02 -4.30 -15.81
CA TYR A 246 2.99 -4.03 -14.37
C TYR A 246 2.47 -5.28 -13.67
N ARG A 247 3.17 -5.77 -12.65
CA ARG A 247 2.61 -6.82 -11.78
C ARG A 247 1.53 -6.21 -10.89
N MET A 248 0.34 -6.77 -10.93
CA MET A 248 -0.73 -6.37 -10.02
C MET A 248 -0.64 -7.13 -8.69
N SER A 249 -0.91 -6.42 -7.61
CA SER A 249 -1.13 -6.99 -6.28
C SER A 249 -2.58 -7.44 -6.15
N ARG A 250 -2.84 -8.57 -5.49
CA ARG A 250 -4.21 -8.97 -5.14
C ARG A 250 -4.64 -8.26 -3.85
N LYS A 251 -5.72 -7.46 -3.89
CA LYS A 251 -6.28 -6.80 -2.70
C LYS A 251 -7.58 -7.47 -2.28
N GLY A 252 -7.46 -8.25 -1.20
CA GLY A 252 -8.58 -8.83 -0.48
C GLY A 252 -9.47 -9.76 -1.31
N GLY A 253 -10.68 -9.94 -0.79
CA GLY A 253 -11.78 -10.62 -1.42
C GLY A 253 -12.79 -11.05 -0.37
N TYR A 254 -14.08 -10.84 -0.65
CA TYR A 254 -15.18 -11.17 0.26
C TYR A 254 -16.15 -12.13 -0.43
N SER A 255 -16.89 -12.90 0.36
CA SER A 255 -18.04 -13.66 -0.13
C SER A 255 -19.24 -12.73 -0.18
N GLU A 256 -19.88 -12.62 -1.33
CA GLU A 256 -21.21 -12.04 -1.44
C GLU A 256 -22.26 -13.05 -0.96
N LYS A 257 -23.49 -12.56 -0.80
CA LYS A 257 -24.64 -13.47 -0.70
C LYS A 257 -24.78 -14.20 -2.04
N ASP A 258 -25.34 -15.41 -2.01
CA ASP A 258 -25.59 -16.28 -3.17
C ASP A 258 -24.38 -17.00 -3.77
N GLY A 259 -23.29 -17.17 -3.01
CA GLY A 259 -22.24 -18.15 -3.32
C GLY A 259 -21.24 -17.72 -4.39
N VAL A 260 -21.04 -16.42 -4.55
CA VAL A 260 -20.00 -15.82 -5.40
C VAL A 260 -19.05 -15.03 -4.50
N GLY A 261 -17.75 -15.24 -4.66
CA GLY A 261 -16.73 -14.37 -4.08
C GLY A 261 -16.33 -13.29 -5.06
N THR A 262 -16.04 -12.09 -4.58
CA THR A 262 -15.49 -10.99 -5.38
C THR A 262 -14.19 -10.48 -4.80
N GLY A 263 -13.39 -9.78 -5.60
CA GLY A 263 -12.11 -9.20 -5.19
C GLY A 263 -11.43 -8.45 -6.32
N ASN A 264 -10.29 -7.83 -6.03
CA ASN A 264 -9.59 -6.96 -6.97
C ASN A 264 -8.11 -7.35 -7.13
N TYR A 265 -7.59 -7.17 -8.34
CA TYR A 265 -6.18 -6.93 -8.59
C TYR A 265 -5.95 -5.42 -8.69
N GLU A 266 -4.86 -4.88 -8.13
CA GLU A 266 -4.56 -3.45 -8.14
C GLU A 266 -3.08 -3.14 -8.44
N ILE A 267 -2.82 -1.94 -8.94
CA ILE A 267 -1.48 -1.38 -9.10
C ILE A 267 -1.50 0.15 -8.89
N GLY A 268 -0.78 0.63 -7.88
CA GLY A 268 -0.82 2.04 -7.48
C GLY A 268 -0.09 3.01 -8.42
N SER A 269 0.98 2.61 -9.09
CA SER A 269 1.72 3.52 -9.98
C SER A 269 1.02 3.81 -11.31
N LEU A 270 -0.02 3.07 -11.66
CA LEU A 270 -0.71 3.18 -12.93
C LEU A 270 -2.03 3.95 -12.75
N SER A 271 -1.94 5.26 -12.54
CA SER A 271 -3.10 6.14 -12.38
C SER A 271 -3.84 6.40 -13.70
N TYR A 272 -5.07 6.92 -13.60
CA TYR A 272 -5.90 7.36 -14.73
C TYR A 272 -5.13 8.09 -15.82
N ASP A 273 -4.29 9.06 -15.44
CA ASP A 273 -3.53 9.90 -16.38
C ASP A 273 -2.58 9.10 -17.29
N LYS A 274 -2.13 7.92 -16.84
CA LYS A 274 -1.25 7.02 -17.59
C LYS A 274 -2.03 6.04 -18.49
N VAL A 275 -3.33 5.82 -18.26
CA VAL A 275 -4.14 4.81 -18.98
C VAL A 275 -5.30 5.39 -19.80
N LYS A 276 -5.73 6.63 -19.54
CA LYS A 276 -6.92 7.23 -20.17
C LYS A 276 -6.91 7.27 -21.71
N ASN A 277 -5.73 7.29 -22.31
CA ASN A 277 -5.53 7.29 -23.76
C ASN A 277 -5.12 5.92 -24.32
N GLU A 278 -4.87 4.94 -23.45
CA GLU A 278 -4.41 3.61 -23.86
C GLU A 278 -5.54 2.79 -24.44
N LYS A 279 -5.33 2.33 -25.68
CA LYS A 279 -6.30 1.49 -26.41
C LYS A 279 -6.01 0.01 -26.23
N ASN A 280 -4.74 -0.33 -26.00
CA ASN A 280 -4.25 -1.69 -25.85
C ASN A 280 -3.98 -1.95 -24.37
N ILE A 281 -5.05 -2.26 -23.63
CA ILE A 281 -4.99 -2.68 -22.23
C ILE A 281 -5.36 -4.15 -22.17
N SER A 282 -4.46 -4.98 -21.64
CA SER A 282 -4.63 -6.44 -21.56
C SER A 282 -4.09 -7.02 -20.26
N LEU A 283 -4.57 -8.21 -19.89
CA LEU A 283 -4.01 -9.02 -18.82
C LEU A 283 -3.22 -10.19 -19.38
N ILE A 284 -2.04 -10.44 -18.81
CA ILE A 284 -1.23 -11.64 -19.05
C ILE A 284 -1.16 -12.42 -17.72
N PRO A 285 -1.83 -13.59 -17.61
CA PRO A 285 -1.76 -14.43 -16.42
C PRO A 285 -0.53 -15.35 -16.49
N LEU A 286 0.24 -15.37 -15.40
CA LEU A 286 1.32 -16.33 -15.16
C LEU A 286 0.91 -17.18 -13.94
N ILE A 287 0.35 -18.35 -14.19
CA ILE A 287 -0.35 -19.16 -13.18
C ILE A 287 0.62 -20.09 -12.47
N CYS A 288 0.73 -19.97 -11.15
CA CYS A 288 1.53 -20.85 -10.30
C CYS A 288 0.77 -22.13 -9.98
N ASN A 289 1.42 -23.27 -10.17
CA ASN A 289 0.90 -24.61 -9.88
C ASN A 289 1.55 -25.24 -8.63
N LEU A 290 2.38 -24.49 -7.88
CA LEU A 290 2.91 -24.94 -6.59
C LEU A 290 1.77 -25.17 -5.59
N THR A 291 1.75 -26.36 -4.98
CA THR A 291 0.89 -26.63 -3.83
C THR A 291 1.37 -25.87 -2.59
N PRO A 292 0.51 -25.65 -1.58
CA PRO A 292 0.92 -25.04 -0.31
C PRO A 292 2.07 -25.79 0.38
N ASP A 293 2.08 -27.12 0.26
CA ASP A 293 3.09 -27.98 0.89
C ASP A 293 4.45 -27.88 0.16
N GLU A 294 4.47 -27.73 -1.16
CA GLU A 294 5.70 -27.39 -1.91
C GLU A 294 6.17 -25.97 -1.59
N MET A 295 5.25 -25.03 -1.46
CA MET A 295 5.57 -23.62 -1.16
C MET A 295 6.17 -23.45 0.25
N ASN A 296 5.58 -24.10 1.26
CA ASN A 296 6.11 -24.09 2.63
C ASN A 296 7.53 -24.67 2.66
N LYS A 297 7.76 -25.82 2.01
CA LYS A 297 9.10 -26.43 1.92
C LYS A 297 10.12 -25.50 1.29
N LEU A 298 9.77 -24.83 0.18
CA LEU A 298 10.67 -23.90 -0.49
C LEU A 298 11.16 -22.77 0.44
N TYR A 299 10.32 -22.30 1.38
CA TYR A 299 10.72 -21.30 2.37
C TYR A 299 11.31 -21.90 3.68
N GLU A 300 10.99 -23.14 4.04
CA GLU A 300 11.61 -23.88 5.16
C GLU A 300 13.06 -24.29 4.87
N ASP A 301 13.36 -24.68 3.62
CA ASP A 301 14.70 -25.01 3.15
C ASP A 301 15.60 -23.77 3.27
N LYS A 302 16.41 -23.68 4.32
CA LYS A 302 17.38 -22.59 4.46
C LYS A 302 18.39 -22.71 3.34
N ASP A 303 18.45 -21.70 2.46
CA ASP A 303 19.49 -21.65 1.45
C ASP A 303 20.86 -21.71 2.14
N GLU A 304 21.71 -22.64 1.67
CA GLU A 304 23.15 -22.58 1.90
C GLU A 304 23.69 -21.37 1.12
N ASN A 305 23.53 -20.17 1.70
CA ASN A 305 23.70 -18.86 1.09
C ASN A 305 25.17 -18.51 0.76
N ASN A 306 25.79 -19.31 -0.12
CA ASN A 306 27.03 -19.00 -0.84
C ASN A 306 26.72 -18.64 -2.30
N VAL A 307 25.62 -17.92 -2.54
CA VAL A 307 25.33 -17.30 -3.85
C VAL A 307 26.32 -16.16 -4.05
N THR A 308 27.18 -16.28 -5.06
CA THR A 308 28.09 -15.20 -5.46
C THR A 308 27.26 -14.05 -6.02
N LYS A 309 27.29 -12.90 -5.34
CA LYS A 309 26.67 -11.67 -5.83
C LYS A 309 27.71 -10.80 -6.55
N ASP A 310 27.33 -10.29 -7.71
CA ASP A 310 28.03 -9.22 -8.40
C ASP A 310 27.61 -7.86 -7.81
N LEU A 311 28.48 -6.86 -7.95
CA LEU A 311 28.25 -5.48 -7.52
C LEU A 311 28.54 -4.52 -8.67
N ALA A 312 27.52 -3.75 -9.08
CA ALA A 312 27.64 -2.71 -10.10
C ALA A 312 26.79 -1.49 -9.70
N ASN A 313 27.29 -0.27 -9.87
CA ASN A 313 26.51 0.97 -9.66
C ASN A 313 25.79 1.07 -8.28
N ASN A 314 26.44 0.59 -7.21
CA ASN A 314 25.88 0.43 -5.85
C ASN A 314 24.64 -0.49 -5.80
N ILE A 315 24.60 -1.53 -6.64
CA ILE A 315 23.54 -2.53 -6.75
C ILE A 315 24.18 -3.93 -6.65
N SER A 316 23.77 -4.68 -5.63
CA SER A 316 24.22 -6.04 -5.31
C SER A 316 23.23 -7.09 -5.84
N TYR A 317 23.65 -8.07 -6.64
CA TYR A 317 22.74 -8.97 -7.36
C TYR A 317 23.32 -10.34 -7.72
N GLU A 318 22.45 -11.36 -7.83
CA GLU A 318 22.81 -12.68 -8.39
C GLU A 318 22.77 -12.57 -9.93
N LYS A 319 23.94 -12.64 -10.59
CA LYS A 319 24.06 -12.42 -12.04
C LYS A 319 23.57 -13.58 -12.90
N GLU A 320 23.90 -14.81 -12.51
CA GLU A 320 23.45 -16.04 -13.15
C GLU A 320 22.79 -16.93 -12.09
N PHE A 321 21.72 -17.62 -12.47
CA PHE A 321 21.08 -18.63 -11.63
C PHE A 321 20.46 -19.74 -12.47
N ASN A 322 20.25 -20.89 -11.85
CA ASN A 322 19.61 -22.04 -12.49
C ASN A 322 18.15 -22.12 -12.05
N PHE A 323 17.28 -22.47 -13.00
CA PHE A 323 15.92 -22.90 -12.73
C PHE A 323 15.88 -24.40 -12.39
N THR A 324 14.78 -24.87 -11.81
CA THR A 324 14.55 -26.27 -11.40
C THR A 324 14.51 -27.27 -12.55
N ASP A 325 14.17 -26.84 -13.76
CA ASP A 325 14.25 -27.65 -14.99
C ASP A 325 15.68 -27.77 -15.55
N GLY A 326 16.65 -27.07 -14.96
CA GLY A 326 18.06 -27.04 -15.39
C GLY A 326 18.39 -25.97 -16.44
N THR A 327 17.42 -25.15 -16.86
CA THR A 327 17.68 -23.94 -17.65
C THR A 327 18.34 -22.85 -16.80
N LYS A 328 18.76 -21.74 -17.44
CA LYS A 328 19.48 -20.65 -16.79
C LYS A 328 18.84 -19.29 -17.04
N GLY A 329 18.73 -18.49 -15.98
CA GLY A 329 18.44 -17.06 -16.04
C GLY A 329 19.70 -16.23 -15.85
N GLU A 330 19.77 -15.07 -16.51
CA GLU A 330 20.83 -14.08 -16.34
C GLU A 330 20.28 -12.66 -16.13
N ILE A 331 20.97 -11.87 -15.31
CA ILE A 331 20.90 -10.40 -15.31
C ILE A 331 22.11 -9.90 -16.10
N TYR A 332 21.92 -9.59 -17.38
CA TYR A 332 23.01 -9.31 -18.32
C TYR A 332 23.48 -7.85 -18.33
N ASN A 333 22.70 -6.91 -17.79
CA ASN A 333 23.09 -5.51 -17.61
C ASN A 333 22.32 -4.86 -16.44
N ILE A 334 22.93 -3.86 -15.80
CA ILE A 334 22.29 -3.00 -14.79
C ILE A 334 22.72 -1.56 -15.00
N GLU A 335 21.73 -0.67 -15.13
CA GLU A 335 21.94 0.77 -15.25
C GLU A 335 21.36 1.49 -14.04
N ARG A 336 22.08 2.50 -13.54
CA ARG A 336 21.56 3.45 -12.55
C ARG A 336 21.71 4.86 -13.09
N LYS A 337 20.61 5.61 -13.10
CA LYS A 337 20.59 7.02 -13.50
C LYS A 337 19.68 7.80 -12.58
N ASP A 338 20.28 8.71 -11.82
CA ASP A 338 19.61 9.55 -10.83
C ASP A 338 18.73 8.72 -9.88
N ASN A 339 17.41 8.78 -10.03
CA ASN A 339 16.43 8.08 -9.18
C ASN A 339 15.81 6.84 -9.86
N THR A 340 16.40 6.35 -10.97
CA THR A 340 15.92 5.17 -11.68
C THR A 340 17.02 4.11 -11.77
N ILE A 341 16.66 2.86 -11.53
CA ILE A 341 17.47 1.67 -11.78
C ILE A 341 16.79 0.83 -12.86
N LYS A 342 17.56 0.41 -13.86
CA LYS A 342 17.13 -0.57 -14.87
C LYS A 342 17.89 -1.87 -14.68
N VAL A 343 17.15 -2.97 -14.64
CA VAL A 343 17.68 -4.34 -14.56
C VAL A 343 17.31 -5.05 -15.85
N TYR A 344 18.31 -5.57 -16.55
CA TYR A 344 18.13 -6.23 -17.83
C TYR A 344 18.26 -7.74 -17.61
N CYS A 345 17.16 -8.48 -17.79
CA CYS A 345 17.07 -9.90 -17.46
C CYS A 345 16.59 -10.75 -18.64
N ALA A 346 17.04 -12.01 -18.71
CA ALA A 346 16.59 -12.99 -19.69
C ALA A 346 16.74 -14.42 -19.14
N GLY A 347 15.77 -15.28 -19.45
CA GLY A 347 15.88 -16.73 -19.40
C GLY A 347 16.08 -17.32 -20.81
N GLN A 348 15.84 -18.62 -20.95
CA GLN A 348 15.85 -19.35 -22.22
C GLN A 348 14.48 -19.40 -22.90
N SER A 349 13.42 -19.02 -22.19
CA SER A 349 12.06 -18.87 -22.71
C SER A 349 11.41 -17.54 -22.32
N GLU A 350 10.32 -17.21 -23.01
CA GLU A 350 9.45 -16.07 -22.70
C GLU A 350 8.86 -16.18 -21.28
N GLU A 351 8.51 -17.38 -20.83
CA GLU A 351 7.91 -17.63 -19.52
C GLU A 351 8.90 -17.40 -18.38
N GLU A 352 10.10 -17.99 -18.47
CA GLU A 352 11.20 -17.74 -17.54
C GLU A 352 11.50 -16.24 -17.41
N SER A 353 11.57 -15.54 -18.54
CA SER A 353 11.95 -14.13 -18.57
C SER A 353 10.85 -13.22 -17.98
N LEU A 354 9.57 -13.53 -18.22
CA LEU A 354 8.45 -12.88 -17.56
C LEU A 354 8.44 -13.15 -16.05
N LEU A 355 8.68 -14.40 -15.64
CA LEU A 355 8.74 -14.80 -14.23
C LEU A 355 9.85 -14.04 -13.49
N MET A 356 11.02 -13.89 -14.12
CA MET A 356 12.11 -13.05 -13.63
C MET A 356 11.68 -11.58 -13.50
N ALA A 357 11.21 -10.97 -14.60
CA ALA A 357 10.89 -9.55 -14.65
C ALA A 357 9.82 -9.13 -13.64
N CYS A 358 8.83 -10.00 -13.34
CA CYS A 358 7.75 -9.68 -12.42
C CYS A 358 8.03 -10.04 -10.94
N ASN A 359 9.13 -10.71 -10.62
CA ASN A 359 9.47 -11.13 -9.25
C ASN A 359 10.84 -10.68 -8.74
N ILE A 360 11.73 -10.13 -9.58
CA ILE A 360 12.95 -9.46 -9.09
C ILE A 360 12.51 -8.28 -8.23
N ASN A 361 12.85 -8.34 -6.95
CA ASN A 361 12.52 -7.32 -5.95
C ASN A 361 13.78 -6.55 -5.54
N MET A 362 13.61 -5.40 -4.89
CA MET A 362 14.73 -4.58 -4.41
C MET A 362 14.56 -4.23 -2.92
N HIS A 363 15.69 -4.06 -2.21
CA HIS A 363 15.73 -3.50 -0.86
C HIS A 363 16.97 -2.62 -0.69
N TYR A 364 16.94 -1.69 0.26
CA TYR A 364 18.10 -0.87 0.59
C TYR A 364 19.08 -1.64 1.48
N GLU A 365 20.38 -1.52 1.20
CA GLU A 365 21.44 -2.06 2.06
C GLU A 365 21.88 -0.98 3.07
N ASN A 366 21.94 -1.33 4.35
CA ASN A 366 22.49 -0.45 5.38
C ASN A 366 24.02 -0.48 5.38
N ALA A 367 24.65 0.64 5.77
CA ALA A 367 26.11 0.82 5.85
C ALA A 367 26.88 -0.20 6.73
N ASN A 368 26.16 -0.98 7.55
CA ASN A 368 26.73 -2.01 8.43
C ASN A 368 26.58 -3.45 7.89
N GLY A 369 26.17 -3.64 6.63
CA GLY A 369 26.05 -4.96 5.98
C GLY A 369 24.95 -5.87 6.54
N LYS A 370 24.10 -5.36 7.44
CA LYS A 370 22.86 -6.02 7.85
C LYS A 370 21.73 -5.57 6.94
N VAL A 371 21.07 -6.52 6.30
CA VAL A 371 19.79 -6.31 5.61
C VAL A 371 18.77 -5.85 6.66
N ASP A 372 18.31 -4.60 6.55
CA ASP A 372 17.09 -4.17 7.23
C ASP A 372 15.90 -4.63 6.39
N SER A 373 14.76 -4.87 7.03
CA SER A 373 13.53 -5.31 6.34
C SER A 373 12.82 -4.18 5.58
N ILE A 374 13.56 -3.18 5.12
CA ILE A 374 13.04 -2.04 4.34
C ILE A 374 13.01 -2.47 2.87
N TYR A 375 11.96 -3.21 2.54
CA TYR A 375 11.60 -3.52 1.16
C TYR A 375 11.36 -2.22 0.39
N TYR A 376 11.91 -2.15 -0.83
CA TYR A 376 11.53 -1.10 -1.76
C TYR A 376 10.04 -1.24 -2.10
N ASP A 377 9.30 -0.14 -2.15
CA ASP A 377 7.87 -0.20 -2.48
C ASP A 377 7.67 -0.49 -3.97
N ASN A 378 7.33 -1.74 -4.27
CA ASN A 378 7.08 -2.22 -5.62
C ASN A 378 5.96 -1.46 -6.37
N LYS A 379 5.21 -0.55 -5.71
CA LYS A 379 4.31 0.39 -6.39
C LYS A 379 4.97 1.00 -7.64
N ASN A 380 6.21 1.52 -7.59
CA ASN A 380 6.83 2.25 -8.73
C ASN A 380 7.59 1.39 -9.76
N VAL A 381 7.26 0.11 -9.87
CA VAL A 381 7.95 -0.86 -10.74
C VAL A 381 7.17 -1.11 -12.03
N SER A 382 7.87 -1.19 -13.15
CA SER A 382 7.31 -1.59 -14.45
C SER A 382 8.36 -2.26 -15.31
N PHE A 383 7.94 -3.09 -16.27
CA PHE A 383 8.87 -3.76 -17.19
C PHE A 383 8.34 -3.83 -18.62
N TYR A 384 9.23 -4.04 -19.58
CA TYR A 384 8.91 -4.17 -21.00
C TYR A 384 9.97 -5.03 -21.69
N LYS A 385 9.71 -5.48 -22.92
CA LYS A 385 10.67 -6.29 -23.69
C LYS A 385 11.89 -5.46 -24.11
N ASP A 386 13.09 -6.05 -24.02
CA ASP A 386 14.25 -5.55 -24.74
C ASP A 386 14.17 -5.99 -26.21
N ALA A 387 14.12 -5.02 -27.12
CA ALA A 387 14.15 -5.29 -28.56
C ALA A 387 15.50 -5.86 -29.05
N ASN A 388 16.57 -5.76 -28.26
CA ASN A 388 17.93 -6.13 -28.64
C ASN A 388 18.36 -7.53 -28.19
N LYS A 389 17.54 -8.21 -27.37
CA LYS A 389 17.85 -9.50 -26.75
C LYS A 389 16.65 -10.45 -26.90
N ALA A 390 16.87 -11.64 -27.45
CA ALA A 390 15.83 -12.67 -27.51
C ALA A 390 15.39 -13.04 -26.08
N PHE A 391 14.08 -13.03 -25.83
CA PHE A 391 13.46 -13.14 -24.50
C PHE A 391 13.97 -12.11 -23.46
N GLY A 392 14.63 -11.03 -23.90
CA GLY A 392 15.11 -10.00 -22.99
C GLY A 392 14.00 -9.13 -22.45
N TYR A 393 14.12 -8.76 -21.17
CA TYR A 393 13.24 -7.83 -20.48
C TYR A 393 14.06 -6.75 -19.78
N ILE A 394 13.46 -5.55 -19.69
CA ILE A 394 14.00 -4.40 -18.96
C ILE A 394 13.02 -4.07 -17.85
N LEU A 395 13.45 -4.25 -16.61
CA LEU A 395 12.73 -3.93 -15.39
C LEU A 395 13.19 -2.57 -14.85
N GLU A 396 12.28 -1.62 -14.69
CA GLU A 396 12.56 -0.27 -14.21
C GLU A 396 11.99 -0.02 -12.81
N PHE A 397 12.89 0.18 -11.84
CA PHE A 397 12.59 0.73 -10.53
C PHE A 397 12.75 2.26 -10.59
N ASN A 398 11.69 3.01 -10.34
CA ASN A 398 11.73 4.48 -10.32
C ASN A 398 11.75 5.03 -8.88
N ASN A 399 11.91 6.33 -8.67
CA ASN A 399 11.90 6.95 -7.34
C ASN A 399 12.84 6.28 -6.31
N VAL A 400 13.96 5.70 -6.78
CA VAL A 400 14.99 5.13 -5.92
C VAL A 400 15.83 6.26 -5.35
N GLU A 401 16.20 6.20 -4.08
CA GLU A 401 17.12 7.17 -3.48
C GLU A 401 18.45 7.18 -4.24
N LYS A 402 18.91 8.38 -4.62
CA LYS A 402 20.15 8.57 -5.37
C LYS A 402 21.35 8.05 -4.57
N ASP A 403 22.27 7.38 -5.27
CA ASP A 403 23.55 6.81 -4.79
C ASP A 403 23.48 5.77 -3.64
N LYS A 404 22.34 5.62 -2.95
CA LYS A 404 22.12 4.69 -1.83
C LYS A 404 22.30 3.22 -2.26
N PRO A 405 23.11 2.42 -1.54
CA PRO A 405 23.26 0.98 -1.81
C PRO A 405 21.92 0.23 -1.77
N VAL A 406 21.74 -0.66 -2.74
CA VAL A 406 20.57 -1.55 -2.83
C VAL A 406 21.01 -2.96 -3.20
N ALA A 407 20.20 -3.95 -2.83
CA ALA A 407 20.33 -5.30 -3.32
C ALA A 407 19.06 -5.74 -4.06
N LEU A 408 19.28 -6.38 -5.20
CA LEU A 408 18.25 -7.15 -5.88
C LEU A 408 18.08 -8.49 -5.15
N ASN A 409 16.84 -8.91 -4.99
CA ASN A 409 16.47 -10.20 -4.46
C ASN A 409 15.72 -11.01 -5.52
N ILE A 410 16.20 -12.23 -5.75
CA ILE A 410 15.56 -13.22 -6.62
C ILE A 410 14.75 -14.11 -5.69
N ASP A 411 13.43 -13.95 -5.67
CA ASP A 411 12.57 -14.82 -4.86
C ASP A 411 12.74 -16.27 -5.30
N LYS A 412 12.72 -17.21 -4.35
CA LYS A 412 12.91 -18.64 -4.63
C LYS A 412 11.89 -19.20 -5.61
N THR A 413 10.67 -18.64 -5.65
CA THR A 413 9.64 -18.97 -6.65
C THR A 413 10.10 -18.71 -8.08
N ILE A 414 10.97 -17.73 -8.33
CA ILE A 414 11.55 -17.48 -9.66
C ILE A 414 12.29 -18.71 -10.16
N LYS A 415 12.99 -19.42 -9.28
CA LYS A 415 13.76 -20.61 -9.64
C LYS A 415 12.86 -21.80 -9.98
N GLN A 416 11.54 -21.73 -9.71
CA GLN A 416 10.55 -22.78 -9.95
C GLN A 416 9.82 -22.63 -11.31
N ALA A 417 10.52 -22.28 -12.39
CA ALA A 417 9.88 -21.95 -13.68
C ALA A 417 8.96 -23.06 -14.21
N ASP A 418 9.32 -24.34 -14.04
CA ASP A 418 8.50 -25.50 -14.42
C ASP A 418 7.14 -25.61 -13.70
N LYS A 419 6.96 -24.82 -12.62
CA LYS A 419 5.75 -24.76 -11.82
C LYS A 419 4.86 -23.58 -12.18
N PHE A 420 5.29 -22.69 -13.06
CA PHE A 420 4.43 -21.67 -13.62
C PHE A 420 3.82 -22.15 -14.95
N LYS A 421 2.95 -21.33 -15.50
CA LYS A 421 2.42 -21.46 -16.86
C LYS A 421 2.00 -20.10 -17.36
N LEU A 422 2.57 -19.67 -18.49
CA LEU A 422 2.10 -18.51 -19.23
C LEU A 422 0.77 -18.86 -19.92
N GLU A 423 -0.28 -18.13 -19.58
CA GLU A 423 -1.62 -18.27 -20.17
C GLU A 423 -1.88 -17.21 -21.26
N ASP A 424 -2.92 -17.43 -22.07
CA ASP A 424 -3.31 -16.52 -23.16
C ASP A 424 -3.59 -15.08 -22.68
N GLU A 425 -3.09 -14.09 -23.44
CA GLU A 425 -3.30 -12.66 -23.20
C GLU A 425 -4.78 -12.26 -23.42
N ILE A 426 -5.37 -11.57 -22.43
CA ILE A 426 -6.78 -11.19 -22.40
C ILE A 426 -6.91 -9.69 -22.70
N SER A 427 -7.47 -9.29 -23.85
CA SER A 427 -7.80 -7.87 -24.10
C SER A 427 -8.95 -7.41 -23.19
N LEU A 428 -8.72 -6.34 -22.43
CA LEU A 428 -9.74 -5.77 -21.53
C LEU A 428 -10.64 -4.76 -22.25
N LEU A 429 -10.07 -4.06 -23.24
CA LEU A 429 -10.81 -3.17 -24.12
C LEU A 429 -11.13 -3.90 -25.44
N LYS A 430 -12.27 -3.57 -26.03
CA LYS A 430 -12.78 -4.06 -27.32
C LYS A 430 -13.13 -2.87 -28.21
#